data_AF-A0A810N819-F1
#
_entry.id   AF-A0A810N819-F1
#
_cell.length_a   1.000
_cell.length_b   1.000
_cell.length_c   1.000
_cell.angle_alpha   90.00
_cell.angle_beta   90.00
_cell.angle_gamma   90.00
#
_symmetry.space_group_name_H-M   'P 1'
#
loop_
_entity.id
_entity.type
_entity.pdbx_description
1 polymer ?
#
loop_
_entity_poly.entity_id
_entity_poly.type
_entity_poly.pdbx_seq_one_letter_code
_entity_poly.pdbx_strand_id
1 'polypeptide(L)' 'MVDGVGRLVCRCCGQWRVTVETIRGRHLYRLAHRQRPGAGEGVEVVGEVPTVGALENLLYVHARLTLADLADAAR' A
#
# COMPACT_ATOMS: atom_id res chain seq x y z
N MET A 1 22.46 -7.18 -5.78
CA MET A 1 21.02 -7.34 -6.02
C MET A 1 20.34 -6.51 -4.96
N VAL A 2 19.77 -5.36 -5.32
CA VAL A 2 19.14 -4.46 -4.34
C VAL A 2 17.68 -4.87 -4.20
N ASP A 3 17.37 -5.61 -3.14
CA ASP A 3 15.99 -5.73 -2.67
C ASP A 3 15.61 -4.37 -2.07
N GLY A 4 14.73 -3.64 -2.75
CA GLY A 4 14.22 -2.35 -2.31
C GLY A 4 12.81 -2.50 -1.75
N VAL A 5 12.58 -1.95 -0.55
CA VAL A 5 11.24 -1.82 0.04
C VAL A 5 10.83 -0.35 -0.04
N GLY A 6 9.92 -0.04 -0.96
CA GLY A 6 9.26 1.26 -1.04
C GLY A 6 8.02 1.30 -0.16
N ARG A 7 7.67 2.47 0.38
CA ARG A 7 6.44 2.65 1.16
C ARG A 7 5.72 3.92 0.75
N LEU A 8 4.49 3.74 0.30
CA LEU A 8 3.56 4.81 -0.03
C LEU A 8 2.43 4.83 1.00
N VAL A 9 1.92 6.01 1.35
CA VAL A 9 0.76 6.19 2.22
C VAL A 9 -0.25 7.11 1.57
N CYS A 10 -1.53 6.96 1.89
CA CYS A 10 -2.51 7.91 1.39
C CYS A 10 -2.26 9.32 1.97
N ARG A 11 -2.33 10.33 1.11
CA ARG A 11 -2.12 11.73 1.45
C ARG A 11 -3.22 12.29 2.35
N CYS A 12 -4.42 11.72 2.25
CA CYS A 12 -5.60 12.26 2.93
C CYS A 12 -5.63 11.95 4.43
N CYS A 13 -5.22 10.76 4.86
CA CYS A 13 -5.34 10.34 6.26
C CYS A 13 -4.20 9.44 6.77
N GLY A 14 -3.28 9.00 5.91
CA GLY A 14 -2.22 8.05 6.25
C GLY A 14 -2.70 6.67 6.73
N GLN A 15 -4.00 6.36 6.62
CA GLN A 15 -4.58 5.08 7.06
C GLN A 15 -4.31 3.96 6.05
N TRP A 16 -4.23 4.28 4.76
CA TRP A 16 -3.88 3.32 3.72
C TRP A 16 -2.40 3.37 3.43
N ARG A 17 -1.76 2.21 3.39
CA ARG A 17 -0.33 2.05 3.12
C ARG A 17 -0.13 1.03 2.01
N VAL A 18 0.68 1.39 1.02
CA VAL A 18 1.21 0.45 0.03
C VAL A 18 2.67 0.19 0.35
N THR A 19 3.04 -1.08 0.43
CA THR A 19 4.45 -1.49 0.49
C THR A 19 4.81 -2.11 -0.85
N VAL A 20 5.95 -1.73 -1.41
CA VAL A 20 6.46 -2.24 -2.68
C VAL A 20 7.72 -3.03 -2.38
N GLU A 21 7.67 -4.34 -2.58
CA GLU A 21 8.81 -5.23 -2.39
C GLU A 21 9.29 -5.70 -3.78
N THR A 22 10.59 -5.76 -3.99
CA THR A 22 11.15 -6.36 -5.21
C THR A 22 11.74 -7.72 -4.87
N ILE A 23 11.13 -8.79 -5.35
CA ILE A 23 11.53 -10.18 -5.07
C ILE A 23 11.98 -10.81 -6.38
N ARG A 24 13.27 -11.14 -6.49
CA ARG A 24 13.87 -11.74 -7.71
C ARG A 24 13.54 -10.96 -8.99
N GLY A 25 13.59 -9.63 -8.92
CA GLY A 25 13.30 -8.73 -10.05
C GLY A 25 11.82 -8.55 -10.38
N ARG A 26 10.90 -9.06 -9.54
CA ARG A 26 9.46 -8.86 -9.67
C ARG A 26 8.95 -7.96 -8.56
N HIS A 27 8.05 -7.04 -8.88
CA HIS A 27 7.41 -6.20 -7.88
C HIS A 27 6.23 -6.91 -7.24
N LEU A 28 6.11 -6.78 -5.93
CA LEU A 28 4.95 -7.15 -5.14
C LEU A 28 4.42 -5.90 -4.45
N TYR A 29 3.16 -5.58 -4.72
CA TYR A 29 2.48 -4.44 -4.12
C TYR A 29 1.51 -4.95 -3.06
N ARG A 30 1.74 -4.56 -1.80
CA ARG A 30 0.89 -4.93 -0.67
C ARG A 30 0.11 -3.72 -0.20
N LEU A 31 -1.23 -3.80 -0.25
CA LEU A 31 -2.12 -2.80 0.34
C LEU A 31 -2.47 -3.20 1.77
N ALA A 32 -2.28 -2.28 2.70
CA ALA A 32 -2.65 -2.45 4.09
C ALA A 32 -3.46 -1.26 4.60
N HIS A 33 -4.37 -1.53 5.53
CA HIS A 33 -5.19 -0.55 6.21
C HIS A 33 -4.80 -0.50 7.69
N ARG A 34 -4.45 0.70 8.15
CA ARG A 34 -4.20 1.00 9.56
C ARG A 34 -5.53 1.35 10.22
N GLN A 35 -5.97 0.46 11.10
CA GLN A 35 -7.11 0.68 11.97
C GLN A 35 -6.81 1.84 12.94
N ARG A 36 -7.82 2.67 13.24
CA ARG A 36 -7.64 3.79 14.18
C ARG A 36 -7.41 3.26 15.60
N PRO A 37 -6.64 3.97 16.43
CA PRO A 37 -6.57 3.65 17.86
C PRO A 37 -8.01 3.70 18.44
N GLY A 38 -8.45 2.60 19.02
CA GLY A 38 -9.80 2.41 19.56
C GLY A 38 -10.70 1.40 18.83
N ALA A 39 -10.38 1.01 17.59
CA ALA A 39 -11.14 0.01 16.81
C ALA A 39 -10.43 -1.36 16.70
N GLY A 40 -9.29 -1.51 17.37
CA GLY A 40 -8.32 -2.60 17.19
C GLY A 40 -7.00 -2.01 16.70
N GLU A 41 -5.99 -1.96 17.55
CA GLU A 41 -4.69 -1.44 17.17
C GLU A 41 -4.00 -2.46 16.23
N GLY A 42 -3.84 -2.11 14.95
CA GLY A 42 -3.28 -3.06 13.99
C GLY A 42 -3.18 -2.52 12.56
N VAL A 43 -2.29 -3.15 11.80
CA VAL A 43 -2.20 -3.00 10.34
C VAL A 43 -2.72 -4.29 9.72
N GLU A 44 -3.83 -4.19 9.01
CA GLU A 44 -4.44 -5.32 8.30
C GLU A 44 -4.00 -5.30 6.84
N VAL A 45 -3.57 -6.44 6.31
CA VAL A 45 -3.27 -6.59 4.88
C VAL A 45 -4.57 -6.90 4.15
N VAL A 46 -4.92 -6.03 3.21
CA VAL A 46 -6.16 -6.12 2.42
C VAL A 46 -5.93 -6.93 1.15
N GLY A 47 -4.73 -6.87 0.59
CA GLY A 47 -4.37 -7.68 -0.56
C GLY A 47 -2.95 -7.44 -1.06
N GLU A 48 -2.51 -8.39 -1.89
CA GLU A 48 -1.18 -8.39 -2.51
C GLU A 48 -1.33 -8.66 -4.00
N VAL A 49 -0.68 -7.85 -4.82
CA VAL A 49 -0.80 -7.92 -6.27
C VAL A 49 0.56 -7.68 -6.96
N PRO A 50 0.83 -8.34 -8.10
CA PRO A 50 2.13 -8.24 -8.76
C PRO A 50 2.24 -7.09 -9.77
N THR A 51 1.17 -6.32 -10.00
CA THR A 51 1.13 -5.26 -11.02
C THR A 51 0.52 -3.96 -10.49
N VAL A 52 0.94 -2.85 -11.08
CA VAL A 52 0.44 -1.51 -10.75
C VAL A 52 -1.05 -1.36 -11.08
N GLY A 53 -1.52 -1.90 -12.20
CA GLY A 53 -2.95 -1.84 -12.57
C GLY A 53 -3.85 -2.62 -11.61
N ALA A 54 -3.40 -3.78 -11.13
CA ALA A 54 -4.12 -4.53 -10.11
C ALA A 54 -4.12 -3.79 -8.76
N LEU A 55 -3.02 -3.09 -8.43
CA LEU A 55 -2.95 -2.24 -7.25
C LEU A 55 -3.95 -1.08 -7.33
N GLU A 56 -4.05 -0.41 -8.48
CA GLU A 56 -5.00 0.68 -8.69
C GLU A 56 -6.45 0.21 -8.51
N ASN A 57 -6.80 -0.95 -9.06
CA ASN A 57 -8.12 -1.54 -8.84
C ASN A 57 -8.36 -1.87 -7.36
N LEU A 58 -7.36 -2.44 -6.68
CA LEU A 58 -7.46 -2.78 -5.26
C LEU A 58 -7.68 -1.53 -4.39
N LEU A 59 -6.95 -0.45 -4.67
CA LEU A 59 -7.12 0.85 -4.02
C LEU A 59 -8.52 1.41 -4.25
N TYR A 60 -9.02 1.33 -5.48
CA TYR A 60 -10.33 1.85 -5.81
C TYR A 60 -11.45 1.08 -5.11
N VAL A 61 -11.38 -0.26 -5.12
CA VAL A 61 -12.39 -1.14 -4.51
C VAL A 61 -12.45 -0.96 -2.99
N HIS A 62 -11.31 -0.91 -2.31
CA HIS A 62 -11.28 -0.92 -0.84
C HIS A 62 -11.21 0.46 -0.19
N ALA A 63 -10.61 1.44 -0.87
CA ALA A 63 -10.32 2.75 -0.30
C ALA A 63 -10.95 3.91 -1.07
N ARG A 64 -11.48 3.67 -2.28
CA ARG A 64 -11.89 4.72 -3.24
C ARG A 64 -10.74 5.71 -3.53
N LEU A 65 -9.50 5.20 -3.53
CA LEU A 65 -8.30 5.98 -3.79
C LEU A 65 -7.70 5.61 -5.15
N THR A 66 -6.90 6.52 -5.71
CA THR A 66 -6.07 6.28 -6.89
C THR A 66 -4.58 6.27 -6.50
N LEU A 67 -3.71 5.84 -7.41
CA LEU A 67 -2.25 5.96 -7.20
C LEU A 67 -1.82 7.41 -6.99
N ALA A 68 -2.50 8.35 -7.65
CA ALA A 68 -2.22 9.77 -7.50
C ALA A 68 -2.44 10.22 -6.05
N ASP A 69 -3.35 9.59 -5.30
CA ASP A 69 -3.67 9.91 -3.90
C ASP A 69 -2.63 9.43 -2.89
N LEU A 70 -1.65 8.65 -3.35
CA LEU A 70 -0.56 8.19 -2.52
C LEU A 70 0.60 9.18 -2.54
N ALA A 71 1.24 9.35 -1.38
CA ALA A 71 2.52 10.02 -1.24
C ALA A 71 3.56 9.01 -0.79
N ASP A 72 4.77 9.19 -1.29
CA ASP A 72 5.92 8.46 -0.80
C ASP A 72 6.17 8.82 0.67
N ALA A 73 6.32 7.80 1.48
CA ALA A 73 6.58 7.91 2.91
C ALA A 73 8.04 7.64 3.25
N ALA A 74 8.96 7.72 2.27
CA ALA A 74 10.38 7.57 2.52
C ALA A 74 10.79 8.58 3.59
N ARG A 75 11.14 8.01 4.74
CA ARG A 75 11.97 8.65 5.75
C ARG A 75 12.96 7.63 6.24
#